data_AF-A0A2N9LYP1-F1
#
_entry.id   AF-A0A2N9LYP1-F1
#
_cell.length_a   1.000
_cell.length_b   1.000
_cell.length_c   1.000
_cell.angle_alpha   90.00
_cell.angle_beta   90.00
_cell.angle_gamma   90.00
#
_symmetry.space_group_name_H-M   'P 1'
#
loop_
_entity.id
_entity.type
_entity.pdbx_description
1 polymer ?
#
loop_
_entity_poly.entity_id
_entity_poly.type
_entity_poly.pdbx_seq_one_letter_code
_entity_poly.pdbx_strand_id
1 'polypeptide(L)' 'MVGDLEHWQYDTFVVRWRDRSLGADAFVTFSLQPDGSIAEVRMRPVSPATDFSFDFQDLLLRPVAKDAPVR' A
#
# COMPACT_ATOMS: atom_id res chain seq x y z
N MET A 1 10.27 -5.58 2.93
CA MET A 1 10.19 -4.33 3.72
C MET A 1 9.11 -4.51 4.78
N VAL A 2 9.20 -3.84 5.93
CA VAL A 2 8.16 -3.91 6.97
C VAL A 2 7.76 -2.48 7.35
N GLY A 3 6.46 -2.22 7.39
CA GLY A 3 5.89 -0.93 7.78
C GLY A 3 4.58 -1.13 8.52
N ASP A 4 4.24 -0.15 9.34
CA ASP A 4 3.01 -0.13 10.13
C ASP A 4 1.99 0.78 9.43
N LEU A 5 0.72 0.36 9.38
CA LEU A 5 -0.36 1.13 8.76
C LEU A 5 -1.04 2.01 9.81
N GLU A 6 -0.97 3.32 9.61
CA GLU A 6 -1.67 4.32 10.42
C GLU A 6 -2.93 4.77 9.68
N HIS A 7 -4.09 4.77 10.34
CA HIS A 7 -5.33 5.23 9.71
C HIS A 7 -5.24 6.71 9.34
N TRP A 8 -5.72 7.07 8.15
CA TRP A 8 -5.77 8.45 7.67
C TRP A 8 -7.21 8.92 7.50
N GLN A 9 -7.84 8.57 6.38
CA GLN A 9 -9.22 8.96 6.05
C GLN A 9 -9.85 7.90 5.18
N TYR A 10 -11.15 7.62 5.41
CA TYR A 10 -11.89 6.57 4.71
C TYR A 10 -11.12 5.25 4.75
N ASP A 11 -11.05 4.56 3.62
CA ASP A 11 -10.30 3.32 3.42
C ASP A 11 -8.81 3.57 3.08
N THR A 12 -8.26 4.70 3.51
CA THR A 12 -6.85 5.07 3.28
C THR A 12 -6.06 5.11 4.58
N PHE A 13 -4.87 4.52 4.53
CA PHE A 13 -3.87 4.48 5.58
C PHE A 13 -2.57 5.11 5.09
N VAL A 14 -1.69 5.49 6.00
CA VAL A 14 -0.29 5.79 5.68
C VAL A 14 0.54 4.60 6.13
N VAL A 15 1.31 4.00 5.22
CA VAL A 15 2.37 3.08 5.61
C VAL A 15 3.56 3.88 6.10
N ARG A 16 3.91 3.68 7.38
CA ARG A 16 5.16 4.15 7.96
C ARG A 16 6.17 3.03 7.89
N TRP A 17 7.14 3.15 6.99
CA TRP A 17 8.21 2.16 6.93
C TRP A 17 9.05 2.22 8.19
N ARG A 18 9.41 1.05 8.74
CA ARG A 18 10.23 0.99 9.96
C ARG A 18 11.65 1.47 9.72
N ASP A 19 12.20 1.15 8.55
CA ASP A 19 13.43 1.77 8.09
C ASP A 19 13.11 3.19 7.57
N ARG A 20 13.48 4.19 8.36
CA ARG A 20 13.22 5.60 8.05
C ARG A 20 14.14 6.15 6.97
N SER A 21 15.27 5.48 6.70
CA SER A 21 16.22 5.91 5.67
C SER A 21 15.63 5.84 4.26
N LEU A 22 14.59 5.05 4.07
CA LEU A 22 13.88 4.90 2.80
C LEU A 22 13.18 6.18 2.35
N GLY A 23 12.74 7.05 3.28
CA GLY A 23 12.00 8.27 2.94
C GLY A 23 10.73 8.03 2.10
N ALA A 24 10.16 6.83 2.16
CA ALA A 24 9.21 6.32 1.17
C ALA A 24 7.79 6.10 1.71
N ASP A 25 7.40 6.78 2.79
CA ASP A 25 6.04 6.65 3.33
C ASP A 25 5.00 6.91 2.23
N ALA A 26 3.95 6.09 2.22
CA ALA A 26 2.96 6.10 1.15
C ALA A 26 1.54 6.02 1.72
N PHE A 27 0.60 6.70 1.05
CA PHE A 27 -0.81 6.41 1.20
C PHE A 27 -1.10 5.04 0.61
N VAL A 28 -1.87 4.24 1.33
CA VAL A 28 -2.35 2.91 0.97
C VAL A 28 -3.87 2.96 1.00
N THR A 29 -4.51 2.87 -0.16
CA THR A 29 -5.96 2.96 -0.28
C THR A 29 -6.53 1.61 -0.68
N PHE A 30 -7.47 1.10 0.13
CA PHE A 30 -8.20 -0.13 -0.13
C PHE A 30 -9.48 0.19 -0.90
N SER A 31 -9.78 -0.61 -1.92
CA SER A 31 -11.10 -0.65 -2.55
C SER A 31 -11.80 -1.93 -2.13
N LEU A 32 -13.04 -1.83 -1.66
CA LEU A 32 -13.81 -2.95 -1.15
C LEU A 32 -14.86 -3.42 -2.15
N GLN A 33 -15.13 -4.72 -2.14
CA GLN A 33 -16.27 -5.33 -2.80
C GLN A 33 -17.55 -5.09 -1.97
N PRO A 34 -18.76 -5.31 -2.54
CA PRO A 34 -20.02 -5.11 -1.81
C PRO A 34 -20.16 -5.96 -0.55
N ASP A 35 -19.46 -7.10 -0.46
CA ASP A 35 -19.44 -7.98 0.71
C ASP A 35 -18.41 -7.56 1.78
N GLY A 36 -17.71 -6.44 1.58
CA GLY A 36 -16.69 -5.92 2.49
C GLY A 36 -15.31 -6.56 2.32
N SER A 37 -15.13 -7.51 1.40
CA SER A 37 -13.81 -8.05 1.08
C SER A 37 -12.97 -7.07 0.26
N ILE A 38 -11.65 -7.19 0.32
CA ILE A 38 -10.75 -6.32 -0.45
C ILE A 38 -10.81 -6.70 -1.93
N ALA A 39 -11.02 -5.73 -2.82
CA ALA A 39 -10.91 -5.90 -4.27
C ALA A 39 -9.48 -5.63 -4.75
N GLU A 40 -8.94 -4.48 -4.36
CA GLU A 40 -7.59 -4.03 -4.73
C GLU A 40 -7.02 -3.04 -3.73
N VAL A 41 -5.70 -2.87 -3.77
CA VAL A 41 -4.95 -1.86 -3.02
C VAL A 41 -4.11 -1.05 -3.99
N ARG A 42 -4.15 0.27 -3.83
CA ARG A 42 -3.33 1.24 -4.57
C ARG A 42 -2.46 2.03 -3.62
N MET A 43 -1.30 2.44 -4.11
CA MET A 43 -0.34 3.21 -3.32
C MET A 43 -0.01 4.55 -3.98
N ARG A 44 0.26 5.58 -3.17
CA ARG A 44 0.79 6.87 -3.64
C ARG A 44 1.80 7.41 -2.63
N PRO A 45 2.93 7.98 -3.06
CA PRO A 45 3.88 8.55 -2.10
C PRO A 45 3.24 9.70 -1.32
N VAL A 46 3.58 9.82 -0.03
CA VAL A 46 3.16 10.96 0.80
C VAL A 46 3.96 12.22 0.43
N SER A 47 5.19 12.04 -0.07
CA SER A 47 6.11 13.13 -0.39
C SER A 47 6.53 13.08 -1.86
N PRO A 48 6.63 14.21 -2.56
CA PRO A 48 7.24 14.27 -3.90
C PRO A 48 8.75 13.98 -3.87
N ALA A 49 9.39 13.96 -2.68
CA ALA A 49 10.79 13.61 -2.52
C ALA A 49 11.04 12.10 -2.40
N THR A 50 9.99 11.28 -2.38
CA THR A 50 10.13 9.81 -2.42
C THR A 50 10.84 9.40 -3.70
N ASP A 51 11.83 8.51 -3.56
CA ASP A 51 12.61 8.01 -4.69
C ASP A 51 11.71 7.29 -5.71
N PHE A 52 11.98 7.51 -7.00
CA PHE A 52 11.16 6.96 -8.07
C PHE A 52 11.19 5.42 -8.12
N SER A 53 12.27 4.79 -7.65
CA SER A 53 12.47 3.33 -7.71
C SER A 53 11.46 2.50 -6.91
N PHE A 54 10.60 3.14 -6.11
CA PHE A 54 9.50 2.47 -5.42
C PHE A 54 8.26 2.25 -6.30
N ASP A 55 8.13 3.00 -7.40
CA ASP A 55 7.07 2.84 -8.42
C ASP A 55 5.63 2.72 -7.87
N PHE A 56 5.31 3.41 -6.76
CA PHE A 56 4.02 3.25 -6.07
C PHE A 56 2.81 3.50 -6.99
N GLN A 57 2.93 4.43 -7.94
CA GLN A 57 1.89 4.73 -8.91
C GLN A 57 1.54 3.57 -9.85
N ASP A 58 2.47 2.63 -10.05
CA ASP A 58 2.31 1.48 -10.93
C ASP A 58 1.81 0.23 -10.18
N LEU A 59 1.75 0.29 -8.84
CA LEU A 59 1.30 -0.83 -8.02
C LEU A 59 -0.23 -0.93 -8.02
N LEU A 60 -0.71 -2.05 -8.58
CA LEU A 60 -2.08 -2.52 -8.44
C LEU A 60 -2.08 -3.88 -7.76
N LEU A 61 -2.22 -3.88 -6.44
CA LEU A 61 -2.19 -5.11 -5.65
C LEU A 61 -3.58 -5.72 -5.57
N ARG A 62 -3.66 -7.04 -5.78
CA ARG A 62 -4.89 -7.81 -5.62
C ARG A 62 -4.67 -8.92 -4.60
N PRO A 63 -5.70 -9.29 -3.82
CA PRO A 63 -5.61 -10.45 -2.94
C PRO A 63 -5.28 -11.70 -3.75
N VAL A 64 -4.33 -12.48 -3.26
CA VAL A 64 -4.09 -13.84 -3.73
C VAL A 64 -4.75 -14.82 -2.77
N ALA A 65 -5.17 -15.98 -3.27
CA ALA A 65 -5.63 -17.05 -2.38
C ALA A 65 -4.50 -17.40 -1.41
N LYS A 66 -4.85 -17.68 -0.14
CA LYS A 66 -3.88 -17.92 0.93
C LYS A 66 -2.85 -19.03 0.59
N ASP A 67 -3.29 -20.01 -0.18
CA ASP A 67 -2.48 -21.17 -0.60
C ASP A 67 -2.12 -21.13 -2.10
N ALA A 68 -2.24 -19.97 -2.75
CA ALA A 68 -1.80 -19.82 -4.12
C ALA A 68 -0.29 -20.08 -4.23
N PRO A 69 0.18 -20.86 -5.21
CA PRO A 69 1.61 -20.98 -5.45
C PRO A 69 2.19 -19.61 -5.75
N VAL A 70 3.29 -19.26 -5.08
CA VAL A 70 4.06 -18.06 -5.39
C VAL A 70 4.49 -18.17 -6.84
N ARG A 71 4.05 -17.21 -7.65
CA ARG A 71 4.27 -17.18 -9.09
C ARG A 71 5.50 -16.37 -9.45
#